data_AF-A0A518BH37-F1
#
_entry.id   AF-A0A518BH37-F1
#
_cell.length_a   1.000
_cell.length_b   1.000
_cell.length_c   1.000
_cell.angle_alpha   90.00
_cell.angle_beta   90.00
_cell.angle_gamma   90.00
#
_symmetry.space_group_name_H-M   'P 1'
#
loop_
_entity.id
_entity.type
_entity.pdbx_description
1 polymer ?
#
loop_
_entity_poly.entity_id
_entity_poly.type
_entity_poly.pdbx_seq_one_letter_code
_entity_poly.pdbx_strand_id
1 'polypeptide(L)'
;MSWLWIALGWTGQAMFFSRFLVQWWHSERAGRSVAPISFWWLSLVGTVLVGGYTFQRGEAVLLPVFAINSAIYARNLLLAGESRGKLLIGPRIAALLGLAAAVALWLSGAFEPRADLRESHAWLVLGGVGTTIWSSRFLLQWWASERSGASHFPPSFWWTSLAGNALLLAYAIHLADPLYVAGFAIGPFVQVRNLMLIYRPKGELVPVARVDEGAPGADGSGAATTRATEQGRIDRDPAREPQSSPPA
;
A
#
# COMPACT_ATOMS: atom_id res chain seq x y z
N MET A 1 16.95 20.76 -20.54
CA MET A 1 16.59 19.33 -20.40
C MET A 1 16.63 18.69 -21.78
N SER A 2 17.22 17.51 -21.94
CA SER A 2 17.20 16.77 -23.23
C SER A 2 15.96 15.86 -23.34
N TRP A 3 15.61 15.46 -24.57
CA TRP A 3 14.51 14.53 -24.83
C TRP A 3 14.67 13.19 -24.13
N LEU A 4 15.90 12.71 -23.93
CA LEU A 4 16.20 11.48 -23.19
C LEU A 4 15.65 11.55 -21.76
N TRP A 5 15.93 12.62 -21.01
CA TRP A 5 15.45 12.76 -19.64
C TRP A 5 13.94 12.87 -19.56
N ILE A 6 13.30 13.58 -20.50
CA ILE A 6 11.84 13.66 -20.62
C ILE A 6 11.24 12.26 -20.85
N ALA A 7 11.81 11.48 -21.76
CA ALA A 7 11.36 10.11 -22.06
C ALA A 7 11.55 9.15 -20.87
N LEU A 8 12.70 9.20 -20.19
CA LEU A 8 12.97 8.43 -18.97
C LEU A 8 11.97 8.80 -17.87
N GLY A 9 11.70 10.08 -17.67
CA GLY A 9 10.74 10.57 -16.69
C GLY A 9 9.31 10.08 -16.96
N TRP A 10 8.83 10.19 -18.19
CA TRP A 10 7.51 9.67 -18.58
C TRP A 10 7.42 8.14 -18.50
N THR A 11 8.49 7.43 -18.83
CA THR A 11 8.58 5.98 -18.63
C THR A 11 8.52 5.63 -17.14
N GLY A 12 9.18 6.41 -16.28
CA GLY A 12 9.07 6.29 -14.83
C GLY A 12 7.65 6.48 -14.31
N GLN A 13 6.91 7.48 -14.84
CA GLN A 13 5.50 7.65 -14.52
C GLN A 13 4.64 6.49 -15.04
N ALA A 14 4.90 5.96 -16.24
CA ALA A 14 4.21 4.78 -16.76
C ALA A 14 4.39 3.55 -15.84
N MET A 15 5.59 3.35 -15.26
CA MET A 15 5.82 2.31 -14.24
C MET A 15 5.02 2.59 -12.96
N PHE A 16 4.96 3.85 -12.51
CA PHE A 16 4.14 4.25 -11.36
C PHE A 16 2.62 4.17 -11.58
N PHE A 17 2.12 4.22 -12.82
CA PHE A 17 0.73 3.93 -13.13
C PHE A 17 0.49 2.41 -13.23
N SER A 18 1.38 1.69 -13.92
CA SER A 18 1.30 0.23 -14.08
C SER A 18 1.25 -0.51 -12.74
N ARG A 19 2.02 -0.07 -11.73
CA ARG A 19 1.95 -0.68 -10.39
C ARG A 19 0.55 -0.57 -9.79
N PHE A 20 -0.18 0.52 -10.05
CA PHE A 20 -1.52 0.71 -9.48
C PHE A 20 -2.53 -0.22 -10.16
N LEU A 21 -2.43 -0.43 -11.48
CA LEU A 21 -3.25 -1.43 -12.19
C LEU A 21 -2.99 -2.85 -11.66
N VAL A 22 -1.72 -3.21 -11.47
CA VAL A 22 -1.31 -4.50 -10.88
C VAL A 22 -1.83 -4.64 -9.45
N GLN A 23 -1.66 -3.62 -8.61
CA GLN A 23 -2.16 -3.60 -7.23
C GLN A 23 -3.69 -3.71 -7.18
N TRP A 24 -4.37 -3.03 -8.10
CA TRP A 24 -5.82 -3.02 -8.22
C TRP A 24 -6.33 -4.44 -8.45
N TRP A 25 -5.85 -5.08 -9.52
CA TRP A 25 -6.21 -6.44 -9.91
C TRP A 25 -6.03 -7.46 -8.77
N HIS A 26 -4.86 -7.44 -8.12
CA HIS A 26 -4.60 -8.35 -7.00
C HIS A 26 -5.44 -8.02 -5.75
N SER A 27 -5.80 -6.76 -5.51
CA SER A 27 -6.58 -6.36 -4.32
C SER A 27 -8.08 -6.64 -4.46
N GLU A 28 -8.66 -6.51 -5.66
CA GLU A 28 -10.05 -6.95 -5.89
C GLU A 28 -10.18 -8.46 -5.63
N ARG A 29 -9.29 -9.26 -6.24
CA ARG A 29 -9.29 -10.73 -6.09
C ARG A 29 -9.02 -11.18 -4.65
N ALA A 30 -8.35 -10.37 -3.85
CA ALA A 30 -8.07 -10.65 -2.44
C ALA A 30 -9.11 -10.08 -1.46
N GLY A 31 -10.07 -9.28 -1.92
CA GLY A 31 -11.04 -8.57 -1.06
C GLY A 31 -10.40 -7.59 -0.06
N ARG A 32 -9.12 -7.25 -0.24
CA ARG A 32 -8.32 -6.42 0.68
C ARG A 32 -7.13 -5.81 -0.04
N SER A 33 -6.63 -4.69 0.49
CA SER A 33 -5.43 -4.06 -0.05
C SER A 33 -4.19 -4.95 0.12
N VAL A 34 -3.55 -5.33 -1.01
CA VAL A 34 -2.31 -6.15 -1.05
C VAL A 34 -1.24 -5.48 -1.90
N ALA A 35 0.02 -5.93 -1.76
CA ALA A 35 1.17 -5.46 -2.54
C ALA A 35 1.94 -6.66 -3.15
N PRO A 36 1.68 -7.05 -4.40
CA PRO A 36 2.42 -8.14 -5.06
C PRO A 36 3.88 -7.74 -5.34
N ILE A 37 4.77 -8.71 -5.58
CA ILE A 37 6.21 -8.46 -5.84
C ILE A 37 6.41 -7.52 -7.04
N SER A 38 5.59 -7.67 -8.08
CA SER A 38 5.56 -6.80 -9.26
C SER A 38 5.25 -5.33 -8.94
N PHE A 39 4.44 -5.03 -7.93
CA PHE A 39 4.19 -3.65 -7.48
C PHE A 39 5.48 -2.99 -6.97
N TRP A 40 6.32 -3.73 -6.25
CA TRP A 40 7.57 -3.21 -5.70
C TRP A 40 8.64 -3.02 -6.78
N TRP A 41 8.76 -3.94 -7.75
CA TRP A 41 9.65 -3.75 -8.91
C TRP A 41 9.27 -2.54 -9.76
N LEU A 42 7.99 -2.41 -10.12
CA LEU A 42 7.50 -1.24 -10.86
C LEU A 42 7.70 0.06 -10.08
N SER A 43 7.53 0.03 -8.75
CA SER A 43 7.81 1.18 -7.88
C SER A 43 9.30 1.54 -7.84
N LEU A 44 10.20 0.55 -7.79
CA LEU A 44 11.65 0.76 -7.76
C LEU A 44 12.17 1.34 -9.09
N VAL A 45 11.76 0.77 -10.22
CA VAL A 45 12.14 1.29 -11.54
C VAL A 45 11.55 2.69 -11.74
N GLY A 46 10.27 2.89 -11.41
CA GLY A 46 9.61 4.20 -11.51
C GLY A 46 10.32 5.29 -10.69
N THR A 47 10.69 4.99 -9.44
CA THR A 47 11.34 5.98 -8.56
C THR A 47 12.76 6.33 -8.97
N VAL A 48 13.51 5.39 -9.57
CA VAL A 48 14.86 5.68 -10.10
C VAL A 48 14.77 6.54 -11.37
N LEU A 49 13.84 6.21 -12.28
CA LEU A 49 13.65 6.96 -13.52
C LEU A 49 13.13 8.39 -13.29
N VAL A 50 12.09 8.55 -12.48
CA VAL A 50 11.58 9.89 -12.11
C VAL A 50 12.57 10.63 -11.21
N GLY A 51 13.27 9.94 -10.31
CA GLY A 51 14.33 10.53 -9.49
C GLY A 51 15.47 11.10 -10.33
N GLY A 52 15.89 10.40 -11.39
CA GLY A 52 16.87 10.90 -12.36
C GLY A 52 16.40 12.14 -13.11
N TYR A 53 15.14 12.16 -13.58
CA TYR A 53 14.53 13.37 -14.15
C TYR A 53 14.50 14.53 -13.14
N THR A 54 14.11 14.25 -11.89
CA THR A 54 13.99 15.24 -10.80
C THR A 54 15.35 15.84 -10.43
N PHE A 55 16.40 15.01 -10.39
CA PHE A 55 17.77 15.42 -10.20
C PHE A 55 18.23 16.37 -11.32
N GLN A 56 18.03 15.96 -12.59
CA GLN A 56 18.41 16.74 -13.77
C GLN A 56 17.58 18.02 -13.96
N ARG A 57 16.42 18.12 -13.30
CA ARG A 57 15.60 19.33 -13.26
C ARG A 57 16.03 20.30 -12.15
N GLY A 58 16.83 19.86 -11.18
CA GLY A 58 17.23 20.65 -10.01
C GLY A 58 16.15 20.75 -8.92
N GLU A 59 15.18 19.82 -8.89
CA GLU A 59 13.96 19.93 -8.07
C GLU A 59 14.15 19.43 -6.63
N ALA A 60 14.75 20.30 -5.79
CA ALA A 60 15.22 19.97 -4.45
C ALA A 60 14.11 19.49 -3.48
N VAL A 61 12.87 19.94 -3.65
CA VAL A 61 11.73 19.57 -2.77
C VAL A 61 11.28 18.12 -2.98
N LEU A 62 11.36 17.62 -4.21
CA LEU A 62 10.88 16.29 -4.59
C LEU A 62 11.99 15.23 -4.61
N LEU A 63 13.24 15.61 -4.90
CA LEU A 63 14.36 14.67 -5.01
C LEU A 63 14.54 13.75 -3.78
N PRO A 64 14.46 14.23 -2.52
CA PRO A 64 14.60 13.38 -1.33
C PRO A 64 13.55 12.26 -1.26
N VAL A 65 12.33 12.50 -1.76
CA VAL A 65 11.24 11.51 -1.80
C VAL A 65 11.64 10.32 -2.66
N PHE A 66 12.21 10.57 -3.85
CA PHE A 66 12.62 9.51 -4.77
C PHE A 66 13.81 8.71 -4.23
N ALA A 67 14.76 9.36 -3.55
CA ALA A 67 15.87 8.68 -2.88
C ALA A 67 15.38 7.76 -1.73
N ILE A 68 14.57 8.29 -0.81
CA ILE A 68 14.00 7.54 0.32
C ILE A 68 13.14 6.36 -0.16
N ASN A 69 12.26 6.61 -1.14
CA ASN A 69 11.44 5.57 -1.76
C ASN A 69 12.28 4.43 -2.37
N SER A 70 13.39 4.75 -3.04
CA SER A 70 14.27 3.75 -3.66
C SER A 70 14.77 2.73 -2.64
N ALA A 71 15.27 3.21 -1.49
CA ALA A 71 15.71 2.35 -0.40
C ALA A 71 14.57 1.48 0.17
N ILE A 72 13.37 2.06 0.32
CA ILE A 72 12.20 1.36 0.87
C ILE A 72 11.69 0.28 -0.09
N TYR A 73 11.61 0.57 -1.40
CA TYR A 73 11.16 -0.39 -2.40
C TYR A 73 12.17 -1.53 -2.59
N ALA A 74 13.47 -1.21 -2.63
CA ALA A 74 14.53 -2.23 -2.66
C ALA A 74 14.48 -3.14 -1.43
N ARG A 75 14.33 -2.58 -0.22
CA ARG A 75 14.16 -3.36 1.01
C ARG A 75 12.90 -4.23 0.97
N ASN A 76 11.78 -3.71 0.48
CA ASN A 76 10.52 -4.47 0.44
C ASN A 76 10.56 -5.62 -0.59
N LEU A 77 11.33 -5.48 -1.68
CA LEU A 77 11.65 -6.61 -2.56
C LEU A 77 12.49 -7.69 -1.86
N LEU A 78 13.52 -7.28 -1.12
CA LEU A 78 14.39 -8.21 -0.37
C LEU A 78 13.62 -8.96 0.74
N LEU A 79 12.63 -8.32 1.38
CA LEU A 79 11.71 -8.97 2.31
C LEU A 79 10.69 -9.91 1.66
N ALA A 80 10.36 -9.71 0.39
CA ALA A 80 9.37 -10.52 -0.31
C ALA A 80 9.95 -11.85 -0.85
N GLY A 81 11.27 -11.98 -0.87
CA GLY A 81 11.96 -13.25 -1.12
C GLY A 81 12.06 -14.15 0.11
N GLU A 82 12.51 -15.39 -0.08
CA GLU A 82 12.59 -16.43 0.96
C GLU A 82 13.62 -16.12 2.07
N SER A 83 14.48 -15.12 1.88
CA SER A 83 15.51 -14.64 2.82
C SER A 83 14.96 -13.85 4.01
N ARG A 84 13.93 -14.39 4.66
CA ARG A 84 13.05 -13.77 5.68
C ARG A 84 13.72 -13.31 6.99
N GLY A 85 15.06 -13.32 7.10
CA GLY A 85 15.74 -13.18 8.40
C GLY A 85 17.16 -12.59 8.44
N LYS A 86 17.69 -11.94 7.39
CA LYS A 86 19.10 -11.44 7.41
C LYS A 86 19.36 -10.02 6.88
N LEU A 87 18.35 -9.20 6.57
CA LEU A 87 18.59 -7.84 6.08
C LEU A 87 18.66 -6.81 7.22
N LEU A 88 19.87 -6.28 7.49
CA LEU A 88 20.16 -5.27 8.52
C LEU A 88 19.52 -3.89 8.30
N ILE A 89 18.96 -3.62 7.12
CA ILE A 89 18.41 -2.30 6.77
C ILE A 89 17.02 -2.14 7.40
N GLY A 90 16.99 -1.62 8.63
CA GLY A 90 15.78 -1.15 9.34
C GLY A 90 15.19 0.14 8.76
N PRO A 91 14.05 0.67 9.28
CA PRO A 91 13.41 1.86 8.72
C PRO A 91 14.27 3.10 8.94
N ARG A 92 14.86 3.16 10.14
CA ARG A 92 15.85 4.17 10.55
C ARG A 92 17.07 4.12 9.63
N ILE A 93 17.57 2.94 9.30
CA ILE A 93 18.75 2.79 8.44
C ILE A 93 18.40 3.14 6.98
N ALA A 94 17.24 2.74 6.46
CA ALA A 94 16.79 3.17 5.13
C ALA A 94 16.61 4.69 5.03
N ALA A 95 16.02 5.32 6.05
CA ALA A 95 15.87 6.77 6.12
C ALA A 95 17.22 7.49 6.26
N LEU A 96 18.14 6.97 7.10
CA LEU A 96 19.50 7.49 7.25
C LEU A 96 20.32 7.33 5.97
N LEU A 97 20.19 6.22 5.24
CA LEU A 97 20.84 6.04 3.94
C LEU A 97 20.26 6.98 2.88
N GLY A 98 18.94 7.19 2.85
CA GLY A 98 18.30 8.17 1.98
C GLY A 98 18.73 9.61 2.28
N LEU A 99 18.81 9.97 3.57
CA LEU A 99 19.32 11.26 4.03
C LEU A 99 20.83 11.42 3.71
N ALA A 100 21.64 10.41 3.99
CA ALA A 100 23.07 10.43 3.68
C ALA A 100 23.34 10.52 2.18
N ALA A 101 22.54 9.86 1.34
CA ALA A 101 22.60 10.01 -0.11
C ALA A 101 22.23 11.43 -0.56
N ALA A 102 21.17 12.02 0.00
CA ALA A 102 20.78 13.40 -0.30
C ALA A 102 21.87 14.42 0.13
N VAL A 103 22.45 14.24 1.32
CA VAL A 103 23.56 15.06 1.84
C VAL A 103 24.82 14.87 1.00
N ALA A 104 25.16 13.64 0.60
CA ALA A 104 26.32 13.37 -0.25
C ALA A 104 26.17 14.00 -1.65
N LEU A 105 24.97 13.91 -2.26
CA LEU A 105 24.67 14.59 -3.53
C LEU A 105 24.81 16.11 -3.39
N TRP A 106 24.32 16.70 -2.29
CA TRP A 106 24.48 18.13 -2.00
C TRP A 106 25.96 18.53 -1.83
N LEU A 107 26.70 17.82 -0.98
CA LEU A 107 28.12 18.11 -0.71
C LEU A 107 29.04 17.84 -1.91
N SER A 108 28.65 16.96 -2.83
CA SER A 108 29.41 16.70 -4.05
C SER A 108 29.39 17.85 -5.07
N GLY A 109 28.48 18.81 -4.92
CA GLY A 109 28.21 19.84 -5.93
C GLY A 109 27.58 19.32 -7.23
N ALA A 110 27.36 18.01 -7.37
CA ALA A 110 26.77 17.43 -8.57
C ALA A 110 25.26 17.74 -8.72
N PHE A 111 24.59 18.09 -7.62
CA PHE A 111 23.23 18.60 -7.65
C PHE A 111 23.25 20.12 -7.65
N GLU A 112 22.86 20.73 -8.77
CA GLU A 112 22.58 22.15 -8.87
C GLU A 112 21.08 22.39 -8.58
N PRO A 113 20.70 22.92 -7.40
CA PRO A 113 19.31 23.22 -7.11
C PRO A 113 18.83 24.30 -8.08
N ARG A 114 17.66 24.11 -8.68
CA ARG A 114 17.08 25.11 -9.58
C ARG A 114 16.85 26.39 -8.79
N ALA A 115 17.64 27.42 -9.08
CA ALA A 115 17.62 28.70 -8.36
C ALA A 115 16.42 29.60 -8.72
N ASP A 116 15.22 29.03 -8.89
CA ASP A 116 13.97 29.78 -8.90
C ASP A 116 13.58 30.14 -7.44
N LEU A 117 14.34 31.06 -6.86
CA LEU A 117 14.00 31.79 -5.61
C LEU A 117 12.74 32.69 -5.77
N ARG A 118 11.98 32.47 -6.85
CA ARG A 118 10.68 33.06 -7.19
C ARG A 118 9.51 32.22 -6.67
N GLU A 119 9.75 30.95 -6.30
CA GLU A 119 8.84 30.19 -5.45
C GLU A 119 8.59 31.01 -4.16
N SER A 120 7.34 31.33 -3.88
CA SER A 120 7.04 31.96 -2.60
C SER A 120 7.41 30.99 -1.47
N HIS A 121 7.91 31.49 -0.34
CA HIS A 121 8.26 30.65 0.81
C HIS A 121 7.09 29.71 1.21
N ALA A 122 5.84 30.12 0.97
CA ALA A 122 4.65 29.30 1.17
C ALA A 122 4.60 28.04 0.26
N TRP A 123 5.01 28.12 -1.00
CA TRP A 123 5.04 26.96 -1.91
C TRP A 123 6.17 25.98 -1.57
N LEU A 124 7.34 26.48 -1.19
CA LEU A 124 8.44 25.64 -0.67
C LEU A 124 8.01 24.90 0.61
N VAL A 125 7.34 25.60 1.55
CA VAL A 125 6.77 24.98 2.76
C VAL A 125 5.68 23.97 2.40
N LEU A 126 4.76 24.30 1.49
CA LEU A 126 3.67 23.42 1.07
C LEU A 126 4.19 22.14 0.42
N GLY A 127 5.14 22.27 -0.50
CA GLY A 127 5.82 21.14 -1.14
C GLY A 127 6.62 20.30 -0.14
N GLY A 128 7.36 20.92 0.78
CA GLY A 128 8.11 20.23 1.83
C GLY A 128 7.23 19.49 2.85
N VAL A 129 6.11 20.09 3.26
CA VAL A 129 5.10 19.46 4.13
C VAL A 129 4.40 18.32 3.38
N GLY A 130 4.03 18.52 2.12
CA GLY A 130 3.47 17.47 1.26
C GLY A 130 4.42 16.28 1.11
N THR A 131 5.69 16.54 0.80
CA THR A 131 6.80 15.58 0.76
C THR A 131 6.91 14.80 2.06
N THR A 132 6.86 15.48 3.20
CA THR A 132 6.99 14.88 4.54
C THR A 132 5.80 13.97 4.87
N ILE A 133 4.58 14.48 4.71
CA ILE A 133 3.33 13.73 4.97
C ILE A 133 3.24 12.51 4.05
N TRP A 134 3.47 12.68 2.75
CA TRP A 134 3.40 11.60 1.77
C TRP A 134 4.47 10.51 2.00
N SER A 135 5.66 10.90 2.46
CA SER A 135 6.74 9.94 2.79
C SER A 135 6.49 9.19 4.09
N SER A 136 5.87 9.85 5.08
CA SER A 136 5.59 9.28 6.41
C SER A 136 4.79 7.97 6.36
N ARG A 137 3.96 7.78 5.32
CA ARG A 137 3.17 6.56 5.11
C ARG A 137 4.01 5.29 5.18
N PHE A 138 5.25 5.30 4.68
CA PHE A 138 6.08 4.10 4.68
C PHE A 138 6.62 3.78 6.07
N LEU A 139 6.82 4.79 6.93
CA LEU A 139 7.10 4.57 8.35
C LEU A 139 5.89 3.92 9.05
N LEU A 140 4.67 4.33 8.70
CA LEU A 140 3.43 3.75 9.22
C LEU A 140 3.19 2.31 8.72
N GLN A 141 3.43 2.03 7.43
CA GLN A 141 3.40 0.68 6.88
C GLN A 141 4.46 -0.21 7.52
N TRP A 142 5.66 0.32 7.76
CA TRP A 142 6.73 -0.41 8.42
C TRP A 142 6.33 -0.83 9.83
N TRP A 143 5.91 0.13 10.66
CA TRP A 143 5.46 -0.11 12.03
C TRP A 143 4.28 -1.10 12.11
N ALA A 144 3.34 -1.04 11.17
CA ALA A 144 2.27 -2.03 11.04
C ALA A 144 2.79 -3.41 10.63
N SER A 145 3.81 -3.48 9.77
CA SER A 145 4.40 -4.74 9.30
C SER A 145 5.26 -5.42 10.38
N GLU A 146 5.99 -4.66 11.20
CA GLU A 146 6.72 -5.19 12.35
C GLU A 146 5.78 -5.81 13.40
N ARG A 147 4.63 -5.17 13.64
CA ARG A 147 3.62 -5.67 14.60
C ARG A 147 2.83 -6.89 14.11
N SER A 148 2.70 -7.08 12.80
CA SER A 148 1.87 -8.13 12.20
C SER A 148 2.66 -9.27 11.54
N GLY A 149 3.97 -9.13 11.37
CA GLY A 149 4.80 -10.07 10.61
C GLY A 149 4.49 -10.12 9.10
N ALA A 150 3.65 -9.21 8.59
CA ALA A 150 3.14 -9.21 7.23
C ALA A 150 3.19 -7.82 6.59
N SER A 151 3.66 -7.74 5.34
CA SER A 151 3.68 -6.48 4.58
C SER A 151 2.27 -6.14 4.08
N HIS A 152 1.49 -5.43 4.88
CA HIS A 152 0.18 -4.88 4.49
C HIS A 152 0.13 -3.36 4.65
N PHE A 153 -0.81 -2.70 3.96
CA PHE A 153 -1.03 -1.26 4.11
C PHE A 153 -2.10 -0.99 5.19
N PRO A 154 -1.77 -0.29 6.30
CA PRO A 154 -2.76 0.12 7.29
C PRO A 154 -3.64 1.28 6.76
N PRO A 155 -4.81 1.56 7.36
CA PRO A 155 -5.67 2.69 6.94
C PRO A 155 -4.92 4.03 6.96
N SER A 156 -4.02 4.21 7.93
CA SER A 156 -3.19 5.42 8.09
C SER A 156 -2.21 5.64 6.94
N PHE A 157 -1.74 4.60 6.24
CA PHE A 157 -0.93 4.71 5.03
C PHE A 157 -1.71 5.39 3.89
N TRP A 158 -3.00 5.10 3.77
CA TRP A 158 -3.85 5.63 2.72
C TRP A 158 -4.30 7.07 3.00
N TRP A 159 -4.65 7.39 4.25
CA TRP A 159 -4.94 8.76 4.66
C TRP A 159 -3.74 9.70 4.54
N THR A 160 -2.55 9.29 4.99
CA THR A 160 -1.32 10.09 4.80
C THR A 160 -0.91 10.19 3.34
N SER A 161 -1.13 9.14 2.54
CA SER A 161 -0.99 9.24 1.08
C SER A 161 -1.90 10.32 0.52
N LEU A 162 -3.20 10.31 0.85
CA LEU A 162 -4.19 11.24 0.29
C LEU A 162 -3.89 12.69 0.65
N ALA A 163 -3.62 12.97 1.93
CA ALA A 163 -3.27 14.31 2.39
C ALA A 163 -1.97 14.82 1.74
N GLY A 164 -0.90 14.02 1.77
CA GLY A 164 0.38 14.40 1.17
C GLY A 164 0.31 14.54 -0.35
N ASN A 165 -0.49 13.70 -1.02
CA ASN A 165 -0.66 13.74 -2.47
C ASN A 165 -1.48 14.96 -2.91
N ALA A 166 -2.47 15.41 -2.13
CA ALA A 166 -3.21 16.64 -2.43
C ALA A 166 -2.27 17.86 -2.42
N LEU A 167 -1.41 17.96 -1.41
CA LEU A 167 -0.39 19.02 -1.31
C LEU A 167 0.63 18.92 -2.46
N LEU A 168 1.16 17.73 -2.73
CA LEU A 168 2.13 17.53 -3.82
C LEU A 168 1.53 17.74 -5.21
N LEU A 169 0.23 17.49 -5.41
CA LEU A 169 -0.46 17.83 -6.65
C LEU A 169 -0.60 19.35 -6.82
N ALA A 170 -0.99 20.07 -5.76
CA ALA A 170 -1.05 21.54 -5.79
C ALA A 170 0.34 22.15 -6.08
N TYR A 171 1.38 21.62 -5.45
CA TYR A 171 2.77 22.02 -5.70
C TYR A 171 3.22 21.69 -7.14
N ALA A 172 2.90 20.50 -7.66
CA ALA A 172 3.22 20.12 -9.04
C ALA A 172 2.51 21.00 -10.09
N ILE A 173 1.27 21.42 -9.81
CA ILE A 173 0.54 22.39 -10.64
C ILE A 173 1.24 23.76 -10.59
N HIS A 174 1.72 24.20 -9.42
CA HIS A 174 2.48 25.45 -9.30
C HIS A 174 3.81 25.42 -10.09
N LEU A 175 4.55 24.31 -10.01
CA LEU A 175 5.78 24.06 -10.80
C LEU A 175 5.55 24.02 -12.32
N ALA A 176 4.29 23.99 -12.77
CA ALA A 176 3.86 23.85 -14.15
C ALA A 176 4.53 22.67 -14.90
N ASP A 177 4.87 21.59 -14.17
CA ASP A 177 5.49 20.40 -14.75
C ASP A 177 4.44 19.31 -15.02
N PRO A 178 4.10 19.03 -16.29
CA PRO A 178 3.08 18.03 -16.62
C PRO A 178 3.48 16.61 -16.16
N LEU A 179 4.77 16.31 -16.00
CA LEU A 179 5.23 15.01 -15.52
C LEU A 179 4.85 14.82 -14.05
N TYR A 180 5.09 15.81 -13.19
CA TYR A 180 4.72 15.71 -11.77
C TYR A 180 3.19 15.77 -11.60
N VAL A 181 2.52 16.64 -12.35
CA VAL A 181 1.05 16.73 -12.33
C VAL A 181 0.43 15.38 -12.68
N ALA A 182 0.88 14.72 -13.75
CA ALA A 182 0.38 13.38 -14.11
C ALA A 182 0.62 12.34 -13.00
N GLY A 183 1.83 12.30 -12.43
CA GLY A 183 2.17 11.35 -11.36
C GLY A 183 1.32 11.50 -10.10
N PHE A 184 1.03 12.75 -9.69
CA PHE A 184 0.20 13.01 -8.52
C PHE A 184 -1.31 12.99 -8.83
N ALA A 185 -1.76 13.26 -10.06
CA ALA A 185 -3.19 13.29 -10.39
C ALA A 185 -3.91 11.93 -10.21
N ILE A 186 -3.25 10.81 -10.50
CA ILE A 186 -3.86 9.47 -10.40
C ILE A 186 -3.87 8.93 -8.96
N GLY A 187 -2.97 9.41 -8.10
CA GLY A 187 -2.83 8.94 -6.72
C GLY A 187 -4.13 8.94 -5.89
N PRO A 188 -4.87 10.07 -5.81
CA PRO A 188 -6.06 10.20 -4.96
C PRO A 188 -7.13 9.15 -5.27
N PHE A 189 -7.38 8.83 -6.54
CA PHE A 189 -8.35 7.80 -6.95
C PHE A 189 -7.99 6.43 -6.37
N VAL A 190 -6.72 6.04 -6.47
CA VAL A 190 -6.22 4.75 -5.92
C VAL A 190 -6.31 4.75 -4.39
N GLN A 191 -6.01 5.88 -3.75
CA GLN A 191 -5.98 6.03 -2.30
C GLN A 191 -7.41 5.97 -1.71
N VAL A 192 -8.36 6.70 -2.30
CA VAL A 192 -9.79 6.65 -1.94
C VAL A 192 -10.36 5.25 -2.17
N ARG A 193 -10.12 4.61 -3.31
CA ARG A 193 -10.57 3.22 -3.57
C ARG A 193 -10.03 2.26 -2.50
N ASN A 194 -8.75 2.34 -2.13
CA ASN A 194 -8.19 1.47 -1.10
C ASN A 194 -8.77 1.74 0.30
N LEU A 195 -9.13 2.99 0.63
CA LEU A 195 -9.91 3.31 1.83
C LEU A 195 -11.33 2.71 1.78
N MET A 196 -12.02 2.79 0.64
CA MET A 196 -13.34 2.18 0.45
C MET A 196 -13.31 0.66 0.65
N LEU A 197 -12.29 -0.04 0.13
CA LEU A 197 -12.11 -1.48 0.38
C LEU A 197 -11.88 -1.80 1.87
N ILE A 198 -11.14 -0.95 2.59
CA ILE A 198 -10.83 -1.13 4.02
C ILE A 198 -12.08 -0.92 4.90
N TYR A 199 -12.94 0.05 4.55
CA TYR A 199 -14.14 0.39 5.32
C TYR A 199 -15.41 -0.30 4.81
N ARG A 200 -15.34 -1.16 3.78
CA ARG A 200 -16.51 -1.92 3.30
C ARG A 200 -17.02 -2.85 4.41
N PRO A 201 -18.33 -2.87 4.71
CA PRO A 201 -18.91 -3.83 5.65
C PRO A 201 -18.62 -5.27 5.21
N LYS A 202 -18.20 -6.12 6.16
CA LYS A 202 -17.79 -7.52 5.87
C LYS A 202 -18.96 -8.49 5.55
N GLY A 203 -20.17 -7.96 5.32
CA GLY A 203 -21.41 -8.73 5.23
C GLY A 203 -21.81 -9.25 3.84
N GLU A 204 -21.03 -8.97 2.80
CA GLU A 204 -21.40 -9.29 1.40
C GLU A 204 -20.48 -10.32 0.70
N LEU A 205 -19.64 -11.02 1.45
CA LEU A 205 -19.10 -12.29 0.95
C LEU A 205 -20.18 -13.36 1.09
N VAL A 206 -21.12 -13.36 0.15
CA VAL A 206 -21.93 -14.56 -0.13
C VAL A 206 -20.92 -15.69 -0.30
N PRO A 207 -20.95 -16.75 0.55
CA PRO A 207 -20.13 -17.91 0.30
C PRO A 207 -20.51 -18.40 -1.08
N VAL A 208 -19.56 -18.41 -2.02
CA VAL A 208 -19.75 -19.16 -3.25
C VAL A 208 -19.98 -20.59 -2.78
N ALA A 209 -21.23 -21.03 -2.84
CA ALA A 209 -21.59 -22.38 -2.48
C ALA A 209 -20.64 -23.27 -3.27
N ARG A 210 -20.02 -24.24 -2.60
CA ARG A 210 -19.42 -25.33 -3.36
C ARG A 210 -20.56 -25.84 -4.23
N VAL A 211 -20.36 -25.77 -5.54
CA VAL A 211 -21.06 -26.68 -6.42
C VAL A 211 -20.51 -28.02 -5.98
N ASP A 212 -21.26 -28.72 -5.12
CA ASP A 212 -21.02 -30.13 -4.89
C ASP A 212 -21.26 -30.78 -6.25
N GLU A 213 -20.16 -31.02 -6.96
CA GLU A 213 -20.17 -31.77 -8.21
C GLU A 213 -20.75 -33.13 -7.88
N GLY A 214 -22.02 -33.31 -8.26
CA GLY A 214 -22.77 -34.50 -7.93
C GLY A 214 -22.01 -35.72 -8.42
N ALA A 215 -21.66 -36.62 -7.50
CA ALA A 215 -21.05 -37.89 -7.84
C ALA A 215 -21.97 -38.59 -8.87
N PRO A 216 -21.44 -39.04 -10.03
CA PRO A 216 -22.24 -39.76 -10.99
C PRO A 216 -22.82 -41.02 -10.33
N GLY A 217 -24.09 -41.31 -10.61
CA GLY A 217 -24.74 -42.51 -10.10
C GLY A 217 -23.98 -43.77 -10.55
N ALA A 218 -23.67 -44.63 -9.57
CA ALA A 218 -23.31 -46.01 -9.80
C ALA A 218 -24.35 -46.88 -9.07
N ASP A 219 -25.34 -47.31 -9.85
CA ASP A 219 -26.35 -48.29 -9.54
C ASP A 219 -25.73 -49.67 -9.25
N GLY A 220 -26.20 -50.36 -8.21
CA GLY A 220 -25.76 -51.73 -7.93
C GLY A 220 -26.16 -52.32 -6.57
N SER A 221 -26.98 -53.37 -6.62
CA SER A 221 -27.20 -54.37 -5.56
C SER A 221 -27.87 -53.94 -4.25
N GLY A 222 -29.15 -54.31 -4.12
CA GLY A 222 -29.96 -54.03 -2.93
C GLY A 222 -29.72 -54.91 -1.70
N ALA A 223 -30.45 -54.53 -0.64
CA ALA A 223 -30.98 -55.42 0.39
C ALA A 223 -32.15 -54.69 1.08
N ALA A 224 -33.27 -55.37 1.27
CA ALA A 224 -34.36 -54.86 2.10
C ALA A 224 -34.05 -55.11 3.58
N THR A 225 -34.42 -54.18 4.48
CA THR A 225 -34.87 -54.52 5.84
C THR A 225 -35.77 -53.42 6.40
N THR A 226 -37.02 -53.80 6.65
CA THR A 226 -38.04 -53.04 7.36
C THR A 226 -37.71 -52.96 8.86
N ARG A 227 -37.88 -51.78 9.48
CA ARG A 227 -38.57 -51.64 10.78
C ARG A 227 -38.87 -50.18 11.14
N ALA A 228 -40.13 -49.93 11.43
CA ALA A 228 -40.61 -48.77 12.18
C ALA A 228 -40.94 -49.18 13.63
N THR A 229 -41.38 -48.20 14.42
CA THR A 229 -42.08 -48.28 15.74
C THR A 229 -41.24 -48.02 17.00
N GLU A 230 -41.90 -47.47 18.02
CA GLU A 230 -41.45 -47.05 19.37
C GLU A 230 -40.64 -45.74 19.43
N GLN A 231 -41.15 -44.55 19.82
CA GLN A 231 -42.29 -44.07 20.63
C GLN A 231 -42.01 -43.88 22.15
N GLY A 232 -41.90 -42.61 22.57
CA GLY A 232 -42.48 -42.13 23.84
C GLY A 232 -41.58 -41.71 25.02
N ARG A 233 -41.16 -40.43 25.07
CA ARG A 233 -40.95 -39.58 26.29
C ARG A 233 -40.62 -38.14 25.81
N ILE A 234 -41.35 -37.03 25.99
CA ILE A 234 -42.27 -36.51 27.04
C ILE A 234 -41.56 -36.41 28.41
N ASP A 235 -41.30 -35.26 29.03
CA ASP A 235 -41.58 -33.84 28.71
C ASP A 235 -40.71 -32.93 29.61
N ARG A 236 -40.54 -31.65 29.23
CA ARG A 236 -40.24 -30.44 30.06
C ARG A 236 -38.92 -30.38 30.91
N ASP A 237 -38.08 -29.34 30.93
CA ASP A 237 -38.26 -27.85 30.93
C ASP A 237 -38.65 -27.27 32.32
N PRO A 238 -38.36 -26.00 32.70
CA PRO A 238 -37.12 -25.20 32.64
C PRO A 238 -36.63 -24.66 34.02
N ALA A 239 -35.53 -23.88 33.99
CA ALA A 239 -35.20 -22.71 34.84
C ALA A 239 -35.26 -22.77 36.39
N ARG A 240 -34.15 -22.38 37.05
CA ARG A 240 -34.14 -21.67 38.35
C ARG A 240 -32.80 -21.00 38.70
N GLU A 241 -32.77 -19.69 38.53
CA GLU A 241 -32.13 -18.70 39.41
C GLU A 241 -33.24 -17.71 39.85
N PRO A 242 -33.05 -16.81 40.83
CA PRO A 242 -32.00 -16.71 41.85
C PRO A 242 -32.57 -16.66 43.30
N GLN A 243 -31.71 -16.62 44.32
CA GLN A 243 -32.01 -15.91 45.58
C GLN A 243 -30.79 -15.63 46.47
N SER A 244 -30.91 -14.59 47.30
CA SER A 244 -29.86 -13.95 48.09
C SER A 244 -29.90 -14.30 49.60
N SER A 245 -28.72 -14.31 50.24
CA SER A 245 -28.31 -13.89 51.62
C SER A 245 -29.32 -13.74 52.78
N PRO A 246 -28.91 -13.71 54.08
CA PRO A 246 -27.64 -14.07 54.76
C PRO A 246 -27.98 -15.14 55.86
N PRO A 247 -27.59 -15.08 57.17
CA PRO A 247 -26.36 -14.60 57.86
C PRO A 247 -25.72 -15.61 58.85
N ALA A 248 -24.44 -15.40 59.20
CA ALA A 248 -23.87 -15.53 60.55
C ALA A 248 -22.54 -14.74 60.62
#